data_AF-A0A952EDD6-F1
#
_entry.id   AF-A0A952EDD6-F1
#
_cell.length_a   1.000
_cell.length_b   1.000
_cell.length_c   1.000
_cell.angle_alpha   90.00
_cell.angle_beta   90.00
_cell.angle_gamma   90.00
#
_symmetry.space_group_name_H-M   'P 1'
#
loop_
_entity.id
_entity.type
_entity.pdbx_description
1 polymer ?
#
loop_
_entity_poly.entity_id
_entity_poly.type
_entity_poly.pdbx_seq_one_letter_code
_entity_poly.pdbx_strand_id
1 'polypeptide(L)'
;HAESRFNPRAISSAGALGLAQVMPKTARMFVPDLTDEELFDAELNLRIGFRFLHQMLQKYSGDLSLALLAYNRGPARLQQLLASGLDPRNGYASLVLEGYLPDDGDQLQ
;
A
#
# COMPACT_ATOMS: atom_id res chain seq x y z
N HIS A 1 12.84 6.10 5.24
CA HIS A 1 12.00 6.26 6.44
C HIS A 1 10.71 5.47 6.24
N ALA A 2 10.41 4.47 7.08
CA ALA A 2 9.18 3.69 7.01
C ALA A 2 7.97 4.53 7.44
N GLU A 3 6.93 4.60 6.60
CA GLU A 3 5.85 5.61 6.67
C GLU A 3 5.03 5.61 7.97
N SER A 4 4.87 4.47 8.68
CA SER A 4 4.15 4.43 9.96
C SER A 4 5.04 4.21 11.18
N ARG A 5 6.28 3.72 11.02
CA ARG A 5 7.13 3.21 12.12
C ARG A 5 6.37 2.27 13.09
N PHE A 6 5.44 1.47 12.58
CA PHE A 6 4.54 0.62 13.37
C PHE A 6 3.65 1.38 14.37
N ASN A 7 3.39 2.67 14.15
CA ASN A 7 2.47 3.46 14.94
C ASN A 7 1.02 3.27 14.43
N PRO A 8 0.10 2.68 15.21
CA PRO A 8 -1.29 2.49 14.81
C PRO A 8 -2.09 3.79 14.74
N ARG A 9 -1.57 4.89 15.27
CA ARG A 9 -2.18 6.24 15.15
C ARG A 9 -1.48 7.13 14.12
N ALA A 10 -0.67 6.56 13.22
CA ALA A 10 0.00 7.32 12.18
C ALA A 10 -0.99 7.95 11.20
N ILE A 11 -0.72 9.21 10.82
CA ILE A 11 -1.47 9.97 9.82
C ILE A 11 -0.46 10.53 8.82
N SER A 12 -0.58 10.19 7.53
CA SER A 12 0.26 10.77 6.49
C SER A 12 -0.18 12.19 6.14
N SER A 13 0.70 12.96 5.49
CA SER A 13 0.35 14.28 4.95
C SER A 13 -0.79 14.24 3.91
N ALA A 14 -1.00 13.09 3.26
CA ALA A 14 -2.09 12.87 2.32
C ALA A 14 -3.39 12.39 2.99
N GLY A 15 -3.38 12.12 4.31
CA GLY A 15 -4.53 11.65 5.08
C GLY A 15 -4.68 10.13 5.14
N ALA A 16 -3.61 9.38 4.90
CA ALA A 16 -3.60 7.92 5.10
C ALA A 16 -3.50 7.59 6.60
N LEU A 17 -4.25 6.61 7.08
CA LEU A 17 -4.42 6.33 8.51
C LEU A 17 -3.90 4.94 8.90
N GLY A 18 -3.36 4.84 10.10
CA GLY A 18 -3.07 3.58 10.78
C GLY A 18 -1.83 2.83 10.28
N LEU A 19 -1.64 1.60 10.75
CA LEU A 19 -0.43 0.81 10.52
C LEU A 19 -0.09 0.61 9.04
N ALA A 20 -1.10 0.23 8.25
CA ALA A 20 -1.00 -0.02 6.82
C ALA A 20 -1.19 1.24 5.97
N GLN A 21 -1.34 2.41 6.60
CA GLN A 21 -1.51 3.71 5.94
C GLN A 21 -2.61 3.65 4.86
N VAL A 22 -3.82 3.28 5.28
CA VAL A 22 -4.97 3.14 4.39
C VAL A 22 -5.67 4.49 4.23
N MET A 23 -6.02 4.85 2.99
CA MET A 23 -6.86 6.02 2.72
C MET A 23 -8.31 5.75 3.17
N PRO A 24 -8.99 6.67 3.87
CA PRO A 24 -10.38 6.48 4.29
C PRO A 24 -11.34 6.17 3.14
N LYS A 25 -11.15 6.82 1.99
CA LYS A 25 -11.92 6.54 0.77
C LYS A 25 -11.74 5.09 0.30
N THR A 26 -10.52 4.55 0.39
CA THR A 26 -10.22 3.16 0.02
C THR A 26 -10.87 2.20 1.00
N ALA A 27 -10.78 2.47 2.30
CA ALA A 27 -11.38 1.65 3.33
C ALA A 27 -12.90 1.51 3.15
N ARG A 28 -13.58 2.61 2.83
CA ARG A 28 -15.03 2.64 2.57
C ARG A 28 -15.47 1.89 1.32
N MET A 29 -14.55 1.50 0.41
CA MET A 29 -14.88 0.57 -0.67
C MET A 29 -15.12 -0.86 -0.15
N PHE A 30 -14.56 -1.18 1.02
CA PHE A 30 -14.62 -2.52 1.62
C PHE A 30 -15.56 -2.61 2.82
N VAL A 31 -15.75 -1.48 3.53
CA VAL A 31 -16.65 -1.33 4.69
C VAL A 31 -17.32 0.04 4.57
N PRO A 32 -18.51 0.15 3.94
CA PRO A 32 -19.10 1.44 3.55
C PRO A 32 -19.31 2.44 4.69
N ASP A 33 -19.75 1.96 5.86
CA ASP A 33 -20.11 2.81 7.00
C ASP A 33 -18.92 3.06 7.97
N LEU A 34 -17.71 2.70 7.55
CA LEU A 34 -16.51 2.84 8.37
C LEU A 34 -16.16 4.30 8.63
N THR A 35 -15.96 4.61 9.90
CA THR A 35 -15.46 5.90 10.38
C THR A 35 -13.94 5.99 10.30
N ASP A 36 -13.41 7.20 10.28
CA ASP A 36 -11.97 7.42 10.25
C ASP A 36 -11.28 7.00 11.56
N GLU A 37 -11.96 7.05 12.72
CA GLU A 37 -11.39 6.62 14.01
C GLU A 37 -11.18 5.10 14.05
N GLU A 38 -12.09 4.33 13.47
CA GLU A 38 -11.96 2.86 13.38
C GLU A 38 -10.72 2.43 12.59
N LEU A 39 -10.20 3.28 11.69
CA LEU A 39 -8.96 3.00 10.97
C LEU A 39 -7.70 3.09 11.84
N PHE A 40 -7.80 3.56 13.07
CA PHE A 40 -6.72 3.48 14.05
C PHE A 40 -6.71 2.14 14.83
N ASP A 41 -7.74 1.30 14.68
CA ASP A 41 -7.67 -0.09 15.13
C ASP A 41 -6.69 -0.87 14.26
N ALA A 42 -5.66 -1.43 14.89
CA ALA A 42 -4.54 -2.06 14.20
C ALA A 42 -4.97 -3.27 13.36
N GLU A 43 -5.83 -4.13 13.90
CA GLU A 43 -6.25 -5.34 13.21
C GLU A 43 -7.14 -5.01 12.01
N LEU A 44 -8.12 -4.13 12.20
CA LEU A 44 -9.00 -3.68 11.13
C LEU A 44 -8.22 -2.99 10.02
N ASN A 45 -7.29 -2.09 10.37
CA ASN A 45 -6.47 -1.37 9.41
C ASN A 45 -5.60 -2.32 8.57
N LEU A 46 -4.95 -3.30 9.20
CA LEU A 46 -4.17 -4.33 8.50
C LEU A 46 -5.06 -5.18 7.59
N ARG A 47 -6.22 -5.63 8.08
CA ARG A 47 -7.16 -6.43 7.30
C ARG A 47 -7.64 -5.70 6.04
N ILE A 48 -7.97 -4.42 6.16
CA ILE A 48 -8.36 -3.58 5.02
C ILE A 48 -7.17 -3.36 4.08
N GLY A 49 -5.98 -3.06 4.62
CA GLY A 49 -4.75 -2.90 3.84
C GLY A 49 -4.44 -4.15 3.01
N PHE A 50 -4.48 -5.34 3.61
CA PHE A 50 -4.24 -6.59 2.88
C PHE A 50 -5.31 -6.89 1.83
N ARG A 51 -6.59 -6.62 2.10
CA ARG A 51 -7.66 -6.74 1.09
C ARG A 51 -7.40 -5.83 -0.09
N PHE A 52 -6.98 -4.60 0.16
CA PHE A 52 -6.66 -3.65 -0.91
C PHE A 52 -5.42 -4.07 -1.71
N LEU A 53 -4.35 -4.50 -1.03
CA LEU A 53 -3.16 -5.03 -1.70
C LEU A 53 -3.48 -6.25 -2.56
N HIS A 54 -4.29 -7.18 -2.05
CA HIS A 54 -4.73 -8.35 -2.82
C HIS A 54 -5.52 -7.96 -4.08
N GLN A 55 -6.43 -6.99 -3.96
CA GLN A 55 -7.14 -6.45 -5.14
C GLN A 55 -6.17 -5.86 -6.17
N MET A 56 -5.10 -5.19 -5.74
CA MET A 56 -4.09 -4.66 -6.64
C MET A 56 -3.28 -5.76 -7.31
N LEU A 57 -2.89 -6.79 -6.57
CA LEU A 57 -2.21 -7.96 -7.15
C LEU A 57 -3.08 -8.62 -8.22
N GLN A 58 -4.38 -8.80 -7.98
CA GLN A 58 -5.29 -9.32 -9.00
C GLN A 58 -5.38 -8.39 -10.23
N LYS A 59 -5.51 -7.08 -10.00
CA LYS A 59 -5.62 -6.08 -11.08
C LYS A 59 -4.38 -6.04 -11.98
N TYR A 60 -3.20 -6.22 -11.40
CA TYR A 60 -1.92 -6.16 -12.12
C TYR A 60 -1.32 -7.54 -12.38
N SER A 61 -2.16 -8.58 -12.48
CA SER A 61 -1.75 -9.95 -12.87
C SER A 61 -0.60 -10.53 -12.04
N GLY A 62 -0.57 -10.22 -10.74
CA GLY A 62 0.46 -10.68 -9.81
C GLY A 62 1.74 -9.85 -9.80
N ASP A 63 1.85 -8.80 -10.60
CA ASP A 63 3.00 -7.88 -10.55
C ASP A 63 2.99 -7.10 -9.23
N LEU A 64 3.84 -7.54 -8.30
CA LEU A 64 3.97 -6.96 -6.98
C LEU A 64 4.45 -5.50 -7.03
N SER A 65 5.33 -5.15 -7.98
CA SER A 65 5.83 -3.78 -8.13
C SER A 65 4.71 -2.84 -8.54
N LEU A 66 3.91 -3.22 -9.55
CA LEU A 66 2.76 -2.44 -9.98
C LEU A 66 1.67 -2.39 -8.90
N ALA A 67 1.44 -3.48 -8.17
CA ALA A 67 0.48 -3.52 -7.09
C ALA A 67 0.85 -2.56 -5.94
N LEU A 68 2.12 -2.51 -5.53
CA LEU A 68 2.61 -1.59 -4.51
C LEU A 68 2.57 -0.13 -5.00
N LEU A 69 2.89 0.14 -6.26
CA LEU A 69 2.73 1.47 -6.85
C LEU A 69 1.27 1.91 -6.87
N ALA A 70 0.34 1.01 -7.17
CA ALA A 70 -1.09 1.28 -7.18
C ALA A 70 -1.62 1.55 -5.77
N TYR A 71 -1.14 0.78 -4.79
CA TYR A 71 -1.46 0.94 -3.38
C TYR A 71 -1.06 2.34 -2.90
N ASN A 72 0.16 2.78 -3.23
CA ASN A 72 0.69 4.08 -2.81
C ASN A 72 0.12 5.28 -3.56
N ARG A 73 0.03 5.21 -4.90
CA ARG A 73 -0.38 6.37 -5.73
C ARG A 73 -1.89 6.44 -5.97
N GLY A 74 -2.61 5.37 -5.69
CA GLY A 74 -3.99 5.16 -6.09
C GLY A 74 -4.10 4.51 -7.48
N PRO A 75 -5.03 3.55 -7.68
CA PRO A 75 -5.09 2.74 -8.90
C PRO A 75 -5.43 3.57 -10.16
N ALA A 76 -6.29 4.57 -10.00
CA ALA A 76 -6.68 5.45 -11.10
C ALA A 76 -5.51 6.32 -11.58
N ARG A 77 -4.72 6.86 -10.64
CA ARG A 77 -3.55 7.67 -10.97
C ARG A 77 -2.46 6.83 -11.65
N LEU A 78 -2.22 5.61 -11.16
CA LEU A 78 -1.27 4.70 -11.80
C LEU A 78 -1.72 4.36 -13.23
N GLN A 79 -3.01 4.07 -13.43
CA GLN A 79 -3.55 3.77 -14.75
C GLN A 79 -3.38 4.94 -15.73
N GLN A 80 -3.58 6.18 -15.27
CA GLN A 80 -3.33 7.38 -16.08
C GLN A 80 -1.85 7.50 -16.48
N LEU A 81 -0.92 7.31 -15.52
CA LEU A 81 0.53 7.39 -15.80
C LEU A 81 0.96 6.36 -16.84
N LEU A 82 0.52 5.11 -16.69
CA LEU A 82 0.80 4.02 -17.62
C LEU A 82 0.24 4.32 -19.02
N ALA A 83 -1.00 4.82 -19.11
CA ALA A 83 -1.62 5.20 -20.38
C ALA A 83 -0.90 6.36 -21.08
N SER A 84 -0.29 7.27 -20.30
CA SER A 84 0.51 8.38 -20.81
C SER A 84 1.96 7.99 -21.16
N GLY A 85 2.37 6.73 -20.96
CA GLY A 85 3.75 6.27 -21.17
C GLY A 85 4.78 6.87 -20.20
N LEU A 86 4.31 7.45 -19.09
CA LEU A 86 5.17 8.02 -18.05
C LEU A 86 5.61 6.92 -17.09
N ASP A 87 6.85 7.00 -16.60
CA ASP A 87 7.35 6.10 -15.56
C ASP A 87 6.59 6.34 -14.25
N PRO A 88 5.85 5.34 -13.72
CA PRO A 88 5.08 5.51 -12.50
C PRO A 88 5.91 5.40 -11.22
N ARG A 89 7.16 4.94 -11.31
CA ARG A 89 7.99 4.65 -10.14
C ARG A 89 8.28 5.92 -9.33
N ASN A 90 8.24 5.80 -8.01
CA ASN A 90 8.64 6.84 -7.04
C ASN A 90 9.57 6.30 -5.94
N GLY A 91 10.10 5.09 -6.12
CA GLY A 91 10.90 4.41 -5.09
C GLY A 91 10.09 3.74 -3.99
N TYR A 92 8.75 3.89 -3.94
CA TYR A 92 7.93 3.27 -2.89
C TYR A 92 7.98 1.74 -2.94
N ALA A 93 7.78 1.16 -4.14
CA ALA A 93 7.85 -0.28 -4.30
C ALA A 93 9.24 -0.81 -3.91
N SER A 94 10.32 -0.12 -4.32
CA SER A 94 11.69 -0.48 -3.92
C SER A 94 11.89 -0.43 -2.41
N LEU A 95 11.43 0.63 -1.73
CA LEU A 95 11.53 0.74 -0.27
C LEU A 95 10.81 -0.39 0.47
N VAL A 96 9.64 -0.82 -0.02
CA VAL A 96 8.90 -1.93 0.57
C VAL A 96 9.58 -3.27 0.28
N LEU A 97 10.08 -3.47 -0.94
CA LEU A 97 10.70 -4.73 -1.37
C LEU A 97 12.10 -4.94 -0.79
N GLU A 98 12.93 -3.89 -0.68
CA GLU A 98 14.25 -3.97 -0.05
C GLU A 98 14.16 -4.32 1.45
N GLY A 99 13.07 -3.93 2.12
CA GLY A 99 12.81 -4.34 3.49
C GLY A 99 12.24 -5.77 3.63
N TYR A 100 11.91 -6.45 2.52
CA TYR A 100 11.20 -7.74 2.50
C TYR A 100 11.98 -8.86 1.81
N LEU A 101 12.82 -8.53 0.82
CA LEU A 101 13.76 -9.47 0.26
C LEU A 101 14.89 -9.68 1.27
N PRO A 102 15.15 -10.91 1.73
CA PRO A 102 16.39 -11.16 2.45
C PRO A 102 17.55 -10.73 1.55
N ASP A 103 18.60 -10.15 2.14
CA ASP A 103 19.87 -10.03 1.43
C ASP A 103 20.16 -11.41 0.82
N ASP A 104 20.31 -11.49 -0.51
CA ASP A 104 20.68 -12.71 -1.25
C ASP A 104 22.15 -13.09 -0.94
N GLY A 105 22.52 -13.10 0.35
CA GLY A 105 23.84 -13.38 0.89
C GLY A 105 24.00 -14.78 1.47
N ASP A 106 22.92 -15.55 1.64
CA ASP A 106 23.00 -16.97 1.98
C ASP A 106 22.76 -17.83 0.71
N GLN A 107 23.72 -17.76 -0.21
CA GLN A 107 23.95 -18.89 -1.09
C GLN A 107 24.57 -20.01 -0.26
N LEU A 108 23.82 -21.10 -0.13
CA LEU A 108 24.25 -22.41 0.34
C LEU A 108 25.72 -22.70 -0.02
N GLN A 109 26.58 -22.75 1.00
CA GLN A 109 27.74 -23.63 1.06
C GLN A 109 27.62 -24.52 2.29
#